data_AF-A0AAU4SQT6-F1
#
_entry.id   AF-A0AAU4SQT6-F1
#
_cell.length_a   1.000
_cell.length_b   1.000
_cell.length_c   1.000
_cell.angle_alpha   90.00
_cell.angle_beta   90.00
_cell.angle_gamma   90.00
#
_symmetry.space_group_name_H-M   'P 1'
#
loop_
_entity.id
_entity.type
_entity.pdbx_description
1 polymer ?
#
loop_
_entity_poly.entity_id
_entity_poly.type
_entity_poly.pdbx_seq_one_letter_code
_entity_poly.pdbx_strand_id
1 'polypeptide(L)' 'MNLSLGVKVLLVVICALVSIIIGIVAALVIHKPSSPKGPSFLYGGGVFGGSLTLCLVVLTSLGVL' A
#
# COMPACT_ATOMS: atom_id res chain seq x y z
N MET A 1 -17.65 8.27 10.71
CA MET A 1 -18.92 7.54 10.43
C MET A 1 -19.02 6.36 11.39
N ASN A 2 -20.18 6.03 11.94
CA ASN A 2 -20.36 4.85 12.80
C ASN A 2 -20.41 3.57 11.96
N LEU A 3 -19.27 3.23 11.35
CA LEU A 3 -19.09 2.00 10.59
C LEU A 3 -18.93 0.83 11.56
N SER A 4 -19.65 -0.26 11.29
CA SER A 4 -19.52 -1.51 12.03
C SER A 4 -18.06 -1.97 12.07
N LEU A 5 -17.63 -2.52 13.20
CA LEU A 5 -16.25 -2.93 13.46
C LEU A 5 -15.74 -3.94 12.40
N GLY A 6 -16.63 -4.77 11.87
CA GLY A 6 -16.32 -5.68 10.77
C GLY A 6 -15.98 -4.95 9.46
N VAL A 7 -16.68 -3.86 9.13
CA VAL A 7 -16.41 -3.05 7.92
C VAL A 7 -15.10 -2.29 8.05
N LYS A 8 -14.80 -1.81 9.27
CA LYS A 8 -13.52 -1.18 9.60
C LYS A 8 -12.35 -2.12 9.34
N VAL A 9 -12.41 -3.34 9.89
CA VAL A 9 -11.37 -4.35 9.70
C VAL A 9 -11.27 -4.79 8.24
N LEU A 10 -12.39 -4.97 7.54
CA LEU A 10 -12.40 -5.33 6.13
C LEU A 10 -11.70 -4.27 5.26
N LEU A 11 -11.94 -2.98 5.52
CA LEU A 11 -11.25 -1.90 4.82
C LEU A 11 -9.74 -1.91 5.07
N VAL A 12 -9.30 -2.10 6.33
CA VAL A 12 -7.88 -2.23 6.66
C VAL A 12 -7.24 -3.40 5.91
N VAL A 13 -7.89 -4.56 5.90
CA VAL A 13 -7.38 -5.77 5.25
C VAL A 13 -7.28 -5.61 3.74
N ILE A 14 -8.30 -5.03 3.09
CA ILE A 14 -8.26 -4.74 1.65
C ILE A 14 -7.11 -3.78 1.34
N CYS A 15 -6.95 -2.75 2.15
CA CYS A 15 -5.91 -1.75 1.96
C CYS A 15 -4.49 -2.35 2.13
N ALA A 16 -4.31 -3.24 3.11
CA ALA A 16 -3.08 -4.00 3.31
C ALA A 16 -2.79 -4.94 2.12
N LEU A 17 -3.80 -5.65 1.62
CA LEU A 17 -3.69 -6.52 0.44
C LEU A 17 -3.26 -5.72 -0.80
N VAL A 18 -3.80 -4.52 -1.02
CA VAL A 18 -3.41 -3.64 -2.13
C VAL A 18 -1.94 -3.19 -1.99
N SER A 19 -1.49 -2.79 -0.80
CA SER A 19 -0.08 -2.46 -0.56
C SER A 19 0.86 -3.65 -0.80
N ILE A 20 0.44 -4.86 -0.45
CA ILE A 20 1.19 -6.10 -0.73
C ILE A 20 1.31 -6.34 -2.24
N ILE A 21 0.21 -6.21 -2.98
CA ILE A 21 0.21 -6.38 -4.45
C ILE A 21 1.16 -5.37 -5.10
N ILE A 22 1.11 -4.10 -4.68
CA ILE A 22 2.01 -3.04 -5.17
C ILE A 22 3.48 -3.39 -4.89
N GLY A 23 3.79 -3.86 -3.67
CA GLY A 23 5.14 -4.29 -3.30
C GLY A 23 5.65 -5.46 -4.16
N ILE A 24 4.78 -6.44 -4.43
CA ILE A 24 5.10 -7.58 -5.30
C ILE A 24 5.39 -7.11 -6.73
N VAL A 25 4.56 -6.22 -7.29
CA VAL A 25 4.78 -5.68 -8.65
C VAL A 25 6.11 -4.92 -8.72
N ALA A 26 6.42 -4.09 -7.71
CA ALA A 26 7.69 -3.38 -7.66
C ALA A 26 8.90 -4.33 -7.58
N ALA A 27 8.81 -5.38 -6.75
CA ALA A 27 9.85 -6.40 -6.63
C ALA A 27 10.08 -7.15 -7.95
N LEU A 28 9.00 -7.50 -8.66
CA LEU A 28 9.09 -8.15 -9.98
C LEU A 28 9.74 -7.25 -11.03
N VAL A 29 9.49 -5.93 -10.99
CA VAL A 29 10.12 -4.95 -11.90
C VAL A 29 11.63 -4.81 -11.63
N ILE A 30 12.06 -4.89 -10.37
CA ILE A 30 13.49 -4.85 -9.98
C ILE A 30 14.26 -6.08 -10.51
N HIS A 31 13.61 -7.23 -10.64
CA HIS A 31 14.22 -8.46 -11.15
C HIS A 31 14.48 -8.45 -12.68
N LYS A 32 14.07 -7.40 -13.41
CA LYS A 32 14.34 -7.29 -14.85
C LYS A 32 15.82 -6.89 -15.07
N PRO A 33 16.62 -7.70 -15.80
CA PRO A 33 18.09 -7.56 -15.86
C PRO A 33 18.59 -6.25 -16.50
N SER A 34 17.73 -5.53 -17.23
CA SER A 34 18.08 -4.29 -17.92
C SER A 34 17.67 -3.01 -17.16
N SER A 35 17.10 -3.12 -15.96
CA SER A 35 16.58 -1.97 -15.22
C SER A 35 17.54 -1.53 -14.11
N PRO A 36 17.91 -0.24 -14.01
CA PRO A 36 18.75 0.24 -12.93
C PRO A 36 18.07 0.01 -11.57
N LYS A 37 18.76 -0.72 -10.68
CA LYS A 37 18.23 -1.22 -9.39
C LYS A 37 17.90 -0.11 -8.39
N GLY A 38 18.66 0.98 -8.40
CA GLY A 38 18.45 2.15 -7.53
C GLY A 38 17.09 2.84 -7.74
N PRO A 39 16.77 3.34 -8.94
CA PRO A 39 15.49 4.01 -9.19
C PRO A 39 14.28 3.08 -9.08
N SER A 40 14.43 1.79 -9.37
CA SER A 40 13.34 0.81 -9.22
C SER A 40 13.04 0.48 -7.74
N PHE A 41 14.05 0.47 -6.87
CA PHE A 41 13.86 0.36 -5.42
C PHE A 41 13.19 1.61 -4.83
N LEU A 42 13.62 2.81 -5.24
CA LEU A 42 12.99 4.07 -4.82
C LEU A 42 11.54 4.18 -5.31
N TYR A 43 11.26 3.72 -6.52
CA TYR A 43 9.90 3.63 -7.04
C TYR A 43 9.05 2.68 -6.19
N GLY A 44 9.52 1.44 -5.95
CA GLY A 44 8.80 0.48 -5.13
C GLY A 44 8.53 0.96 -3.69
N GLY A 45 9.56 1.48 -3.03
CA GLY A 45 9.45 2.03 -1.68
C GLY A 45 8.54 3.26 -1.62
N GLY A 46 8.59 4.13 -2.64
CA GLY A 46 7.73 5.30 -2.75
C GLY A 46 6.26 4.94 -2.95
N VAL A 47 5.96 3.96 -3.82
CA VAL A 47 4.57 3.53 -4.04
C VAL A 47 4.02 2.81 -2.80
N PHE A 48 4.82 1.99 -2.11
CA PHE A 48 4.43 1.36 -0.85
C PHE A 48 4.22 2.38 0.28
N GLY A 49 5.15 3.32 0.46
CA GLY A 49 5.02 4.37 1.46
C GLY A 49 3.83 5.28 1.19
N GLY A 50 3.61 5.64 -0.08
CA GLY A 50 2.47 6.45 -0.51
C GLY A 50 1.14 5.74 -0.29
N SER A 51 1.03 4.46 -0.69
CA SER A 51 -0.20 3.68 -0.50
C SER A 51 -0.52 3.49 0.98
N LEU A 52 0.49 3.23 1.81
CA LEU A 52 0.32 3.05 3.25
C LEU A 52 -0.08 4.35 3.94
N THR A 53 0.52 5.49 3.56
CA THR A 53 0.16 6.80 4.10
C THR A 53 -1.27 7.19 3.72
N LEU A 54 -1.65 7.00 2.45
CA LEU A 54 -3.00 7.28 1.97
C LEU A 54 -4.02 6.36 2.66
N CYS A 55 -3.66 5.11 2.90
CA CYS A 55 -4.47 4.18 3.68
C CYS A 55 -4.74 4.68 5.09
N LEU A 56 -3.69 5.11 5.80
CA LEU A 56 -3.81 5.64 7.16
C LEU A 56 -4.67 6.91 7.18
N VAL A 57 -4.49 7.83 6.23
CA VAL A 57 -5.31 9.05 6.12
C VAL A 57 -6.78 8.73 5.88
N VAL A 58 -7.09 7.76 5.01
CA VAL A 58 -8.46 7.30 4.77
C VAL A 58 -9.05 6.71 6.06
N LEU A 59 -8.32 5.82 6.74
CA LEU A 59 -8.79 5.23 7.99
C LEU A 59 -9.01 6.27 9.09
N THR A 60 -8.11 7.25 9.24
CA THR A 60 -8.25 8.37 10.19
C THR A 60 -9.44 9.26 9.82
N SER A 61 -9.62 9.62 8.55
CA SER A 61 -10.74 10.47 8.10
C SER A 61 -12.11 9.80 8.25
N LEU A 62 -12.18 8.46 8.10
CA LEU A 62 -13.40 7.71 8.37
C LEU A 62 -13.67 7.53 9.89
N GLY A 63 -12.72 7.89 10.76
CA GLY A 63 -12.78 7.69 12.22
C GLY A 63 -12.63 6.23 12.61
N VAL A 64 -11.82 5.49 11.84
CA VAL A 64 -11.52 4.06 12.03
C VAL A 64 -10.27 3.86 12.88
N LEU A 65 -9.24 4.68 12.64
CA LEU A 65 -8.12 4.94 13.55
C LEU A 65 -8.47 6.11 14.48
#